data_AF-A0AA38GEV7-F1
#
_entry.id   AF-A0AA38GEV7-F1
#
_cell.length_a   1.000
_cell.length_b   1.000
_cell.length_c   1.000
_cell.angle_alpha   90.00
_cell.angle_beta   90.00
_cell.angle_gamma   90.00
#
_symmetry.space_group_name_H-M   'P 1'
#
loop_
_entity.id
_entity.type
_entity.pdbx_description
1 polymer ?
#
loop_
_entity_poly.entity_id
_entity_poly.type
_entity_poly.pdbx_seq_one_letter_code
_entity_poly.pdbx_strand_id
1 'polypeptide(L)'
;NKVVKSVIVKQGGGVGIIVVDPIRPDIAIQFVMPGTFIRQEQVANLMAYLDSNKLPDVTAPGVSILAAWSPVTTALAADRSLDFNVQSGTSTSCPHVSGVAALIKAQNPTWTPAAIKSAIMITASVLDNTNQPILTSPTGNPAGPFSYGSGRINPVAALDPGLVYDHDVNDVMNFLCSN
;
A
#
# COMPACT_ATOMS: atom_id res chain seq x y z
N ASN A 1 15.07 20.35 15.62
CA ASN A 1 16.17 20.58 14.65
C ASN A 1 15.81 19.87 13.34
N LYS A 2 15.74 20.60 12.21
CA LYS A 2 15.23 20.07 10.92
C LYS A 2 16.21 19.11 10.24
N VAL A 3 17.51 19.32 10.39
CA VAL A 3 18.55 18.43 9.83
C VAL A 3 18.53 17.07 10.53
N VAL A 4 18.38 17.06 11.86
CA VAL A 4 18.28 15.82 12.65
C VAL A 4 17.10 14.96 12.20
N LYS A 5 15.96 15.58 11.86
CA LYS A 5 14.80 14.85 11.33
C LYS A 5 15.13 14.13 10.02
N SER A 6 15.89 14.77 9.11
CA SER A 6 16.31 14.13 7.86
C SER A 6 17.27 12.95 8.06
N VAL A 7 18.12 12.99 9.10
CA VAL A 7 19.00 11.85 9.45
C VAL A 7 18.17 10.65 9.92
N ILE A 8 17.19 10.89 10.78
CA ILE A 8 16.29 9.85 11.30
C ILE A 8 15.49 9.22 10.16
N VAL A 9 14.92 10.02 9.25
CA VAL A 9 14.14 9.51 8.10
C VAL A 9 15.01 8.68 7.16
N LYS A 10 16.24 9.11 6.88
CA LYS A 10 17.19 8.36 6.04
C LYS A 10 17.60 7.04 6.68
N GLN A 11 17.84 7.02 8.00
CA GLN A 11 18.13 5.78 8.75
C GLN A 11 16.95 4.81 8.75
N GLY A 12 15.72 5.34 8.72
CA GLY A 12 14.49 4.55 8.53
C GLY A 12 14.25 4.08 7.09
N GLY A 13 15.19 4.27 6.16
CA GLY A 13 15.05 3.88 4.75
C GLY A 13 14.22 4.84 3.89
N GLY A 14 13.89 6.03 4.40
CA GLY A 14 13.18 7.05 3.65
C GLY A 14 14.02 7.62 2.50
N VAL A 15 13.39 7.84 1.34
CA VAL A 15 14.04 8.32 0.11
C VAL A 15 13.87 9.83 -0.12
N GLY A 16 12.92 10.47 0.58
CA GLY A 16 12.66 11.91 0.54
C GLY A 16 12.00 12.41 1.82
N ILE A 17 12.09 13.70 2.12
CA ILE A 17 11.44 14.32 3.28
C ILE A 17 10.67 15.58 2.90
N ILE A 18 9.40 15.67 3.31
CA ILE A 18 8.60 16.90 3.22
C ILE A 18 8.49 17.46 4.64
N VAL A 19 8.97 18.69 4.85
CA VAL A 19 9.00 19.32 6.17
C VAL A 19 8.04 20.49 6.20
N VAL A 20 7.09 20.46 7.14
CA VAL A 20 6.22 21.60 7.41
C VAL A 20 7.01 22.65 8.20
N ASP A 21 7.13 23.86 7.65
CA ASP A 21 7.74 25.00 8.34
C ASP A 21 6.78 26.20 8.38
N PRO A 22 6.21 26.50 9.57
CA PRO A 22 5.25 27.59 9.71
C PRO A 22 5.90 28.98 9.80
N ILE A 23 7.23 29.08 9.89
CA ILE A 23 7.91 30.37 10.17
C ILE A 23 8.74 30.85 8.97
N ARG A 24 9.54 29.97 8.32
CA ARG A 24 10.47 30.37 7.24
C ARG A 24 10.60 29.30 6.14
N PRO A 25 9.51 28.98 5.42
CA PRO A 25 9.52 27.98 4.34
C PRO A 25 10.47 28.35 3.19
N ASP A 26 10.81 29.64 3.05
CA ASP A 26 11.60 30.20 1.95
C ASP A 26 13.12 30.17 2.23
N ILE A 27 13.52 29.73 3.44
CA ILE A 27 14.93 29.55 3.77
C ILE A 27 15.34 28.12 3.44
N ALA A 28 16.21 27.98 2.45
CA ALA A 28 16.81 26.71 2.09
C ALA A 28 17.67 26.17 3.24
N ILE A 29 17.44 24.91 3.60
CA ILE A 29 18.25 24.17 4.58
C ILE A 29 18.68 22.88 3.91
N GLN A 30 19.97 22.57 4.03
CA GLN A 30 20.53 21.35 3.46
C GLN A 30 20.11 20.14 4.30
N PHE A 31 19.53 19.14 3.63
CA PHE A 31 19.16 17.85 4.21
C PHE A 31 20.14 16.77 3.75
N VAL A 32 20.24 15.67 4.51
CA VAL A 32 21.09 14.51 4.14
C VAL A 32 20.45 13.61 3.05
N MET A 33 19.30 14.04 2.53
CA MET A 33 18.44 13.38 1.56
C MET A 33 17.62 14.44 0.81
N PRO A 34 17.06 14.14 -0.38
CA PRO A 34 16.17 15.08 -1.07
C PRO A 34 15.02 15.52 -0.16
N GLY A 35 14.76 16.81 -0.06
CA GLY A 35 13.69 17.33 0.77
C GLY A 35 13.19 18.70 0.37
N THR A 36 11.94 18.97 0.69
CA THR A 36 11.28 20.25 0.41
C THR A 36 10.55 20.77 1.64
N PHE A 37 10.34 22.08 1.67
CA PHE A 37 9.49 22.73 2.67
C PHE A 37 8.09 22.95 2.12
N ILE A 38 7.11 22.83 3.01
CA ILE A 38 5.74 23.27 2.75
C ILE A 38 5.25 24.14 3.90
N ARG A 39 4.30 25.02 3.58
CA ARG A 39 3.63 25.87 4.56
C ARG A 39 2.50 25.10 5.25
N GLN A 40 2.05 25.57 6.42
CA GLN A 40 1.02 24.89 7.21
C GLN A 40 -0.31 24.77 6.44
N GLU A 41 -0.67 25.79 5.65
CA GLU A 41 -1.86 25.83 4.80
C GLU A 41 -1.79 24.84 3.63
N GLN A 42 -0.59 24.46 3.18
CA GLN A 42 -0.39 23.48 2.13
C GLN A 42 -0.48 22.04 2.65
N VAL A 43 -0.41 21.84 3.97
CA VAL A 43 -0.56 20.51 4.59
C VAL A 43 -1.92 19.92 4.25
N ALA A 44 -3.00 20.70 4.30
CA ALA A 44 -4.33 20.19 3.98
C ALA A 44 -4.41 19.67 2.53
N ASN A 45 -3.82 20.37 1.58
CA ASN A 45 -3.78 19.94 0.17
C ASN A 45 -2.84 18.75 -0.05
N LEU A 46 -1.69 18.70 0.63
CA LEU A 46 -0.79 17.56 0.56
C LEU A 46 -1.43 16.32 1.20
N MET A 47 -2.06 16.47 2.35
CA MET A 47 -2.78 15.38 3.02
C MET A 47 -3.94 14.93 2.14
N ALA A 48 -4.73 15.85 1.61
CA ALA A 48 -5.79 15.53 0.65
C ALA A 48 -5.24 14.82 -0.60
N TYR A 49 -4.06 15.20 -1.13
CA TYR A 49 -3.42 14.54 -2.27
C TYR A 49 -2.89 13.13 -1.93
N LEU A 50 -2.27 12.98 -0.76
CA LEU A 50 -1.82 11.69 -0.25
C LEU A 50 -3.01 10.76 0.02
N ASP A 51 -4.14 11.32 0.44
CA ASP A 51 -5.39 10.62 0.69
C ASP A 51 -6.21 10.38 -0.59
N SER A 52 -6.06 11.22 -1.63
CA SER A 52 -6.90 11.17 -2.84
C SER A 52 -6.35 10.34 -3.99
N ASN A 53 -5.03 10.16 -4.09
CA ASN A 53 -4.40 9.60 -5.30
C ASN A 53 -3.77 8.22 -5.14
N LYS A 54 -4.05 7.51 -4.04
CA LYS A 54 -3.77 6.07 -3.92
C LYS A 54 -5.03 5.33 -3.53
N LEU A 55 -5.87 5.10 -4.52
CA LEU A 55 -6.90 4.08 -4.42
C LEU A 55 -6.20 2.72 -4.32
N PRO A 56 -6.29 1.99 -3.20
CA PRO A 56 -5.93 0.58 -3.22
C PRO A 56 -6.89 -0.14 -4.16
N ASP A 57 -6.39 -1.10 -4.92
CA ASP A 57 -7.26 -1.95 -5.74
C ASP A 57 -8.03 -2.96 -4.87
N VAL A 58 -7.38 -3.45 -3.81
CA VAL A 58 -7.88 -4.52 -2.93
C VAL A 58 -7.17 -4.47 -1.58
N THR A 59 -7.76 -5.04 -0.54
CA THR A 59 -7.13 -5.21 0.78
C THR A 59 -6.81 -6.66 1.10
N ALA A 60 -5.71 -6.87 1.83
CA ALA A 60 -5.22 -8.17 2.26
C ALA A 60 -4.57 -8.07 3.65
N PRO A 61 -4.43 -9.19 4.38
CA PRO A 61 -3.84 -9.19 5.72
C PRO A 61 -2.46 -8.54 5.75
N GLY A 62 -2.29 -7.54 6.61
CA GLY A 62 -1.02 -6.83 6.75
C GLY A 62 -0.77 -6.25 8.13
N VAL A 63 -1.47 -6.74 9.15
CA VAL A 63 -1.28 -6.34 10.54
C VAL A 63 -0.91 -7.59 11.32
N SER A 64 0.17 -7.51 12.09
CA SER A 64 0.69 -8.60 12.92
C SER A 64 0.96 -9.89 12.13
N ILE A 65 1.62 -9.76 10.98
CA ILE A 65 2.01 -10.88 10.13
C ILE A 65 3.36 -11.42 10.59
N LEU A 66 3.40 -12.71 10.92
CA LEU A 66 4.64 -13.44 11.20
C LEU A 66 5.30 -13.85 9.88
N ALA A 67 6.56 -13.47 9.67
CA ALA A 67 7.34 -13.85 8.50
C ALA A 67 8.81 -14.09 8.86
N ALA A 68 9.55 -14.74 7.97
CA ALA A 68 10.98 -14.95 8.14
C ALA A 68 11.71 -13.62 8.30
N TRP A 69 12.72 -13.62 9.17
CA TRP A 69 13.54 -12.45 9.46
C TRP A 69 15.00 -12.84 9.47
N SER A 70 15.85 -11.87 9.11
CA SER A 70 17.28 -12.11 9.07
C SER A 70 17.85 -12.12 10.49
N PRO A 71 18.56 -13.19 10.92
CA PRO A 71 19.08 -13.31 12.28
C PRO A 71 20.18 -12.28 12.60
N VAL A 72 20.81 -11.71 11.57
CA VAL A 72 21.83 -10.66 11.73
C VAL A 72 21.23 -9.26 11.90
N THR A 73 19.93 -9.10 11.68
CA THR A 73 19.25 -7.79 11.71
C THR A 73 18.69 -7.52 13.12
N THR A 74 19.59 -7.30 14.08
CA THR A 74 19.28 -7.24 15.52
C THR A 74 18.78 -5.88 16.00
N ALA A 75 19.13 -4.78 15.31
CA ALA A 75 18.77 -3.41 15.67
C ALA A 75 17.25 -3.15 15.73
N LEU A 76 16.46 -3.96 15.00
CA LEU A 76 15.00 -3.88 14.97
C LEU A 76 14.32 -4.94 15.84
N ALA A 77 15.09 -5.73 16.58
CA ALA A 77 14.66 -6.88 17.37
C ALA A 77 15.13 -6.80 18.84
N ALA A 78 15.41 -5.60 19.36
CA ALA A 78 15.97 -5.39 20.70
C ALA A 78 17.25 -6.22 20.93
N ASP A 79 18.16 -6.16 19.95
CA ASP A 79 19.45 -6.87 19.94
C ASP A 79 19.37 -8.40 19.97
N ARG A 80 18.20 -8.97 19.63
CA ARG A 80 18.01 -10.42 19.53
C ARG A 80 18.15 -10.90 18.09
N SER A 81 18.81 -12.03 17.93
CA SER A 81 18.75 -12.82 16.69
C SER A 81 17.39 -13.52 16.62
N LEU A 82 16.64 -13.27 15.55
CA LEU A 82 15.33 -13.87 15.31
C LEU A 82 15.29 -14.48 13.91
N ASP A 83 14.80 -15.72 13.81
CA ASP A 83 14.52 -16.37 12.52
C ASP A 83 13.18 -15.92 11.94
N PHE A 84 12.29 -15.40 12.79
CA PHE A 84 10.97 -14.89 12.43
C PHE A 84 10.65 -13.61 13.20
N ASN A 85 9.91 -12.71 12.55
CA ASN A 85 9.47 -11.46 13.15
C ASN A 85 8.00 -11.20 12.80
N VAL A 86 7.31 -10.49 13.68
CA VAL A 86 5.94 -10.02 13.47
C VAL A 86 5.98 -8.57 13.03
N GLN A 87 5.44 -8.27 11.85
CA GLN A 87 5.38 -6.92 11.32
C GLN A 87 3.99 -6.54 10.82
N SER A 88 3.77 -5.23 10.74
CA SER A 88 2.54 -4.63 10.24
C SER A 88 2.90 -3.59 9.18
N GLY A 89 2.13 -3.55 8.10
CA GLY A 89 2.25 -2.57 7.03
C GLY A 89 1.69 -3.10 5.72
N THR A 90 1.40 -2.18 4.79
CA THR A 90 0.97 -2.54 3.42
C THR A 90 2.04 -3.34 2.67
N SER A 91 3.31 -3.20 3.04
CA SER A 91 4.43 -4.05 2.59
C SER A 91 4.23 -5.53 2.93
N THR A 92 3.49 -5.85 4.00
CA THR A 92 3.15 -7.23 4.38
C THR A 92 1.84 -7.71 3.76
N SER A 93 0.93 -6.80 3.38
CA SER A 93 -0.24 -7.12 2.56
C SER A 93 0.13 -7.47 1.11
N CYS A 94 1.08 -6.73 0.53
CA CYS A 94 1.53 -6.91 -0.85
C CYS A 94 1.89 -8.38 -1.21
N PRO A 95 2.76 -9.09 -0.47
CA PRO A 95 3.13 -10.46 -0.79
C PRO A 95 1.95 -11.45 -0.70
N HIS A 96 0.93 -11.18 0.12
CA HIS A 96 -0.30 -11.99 0.12
C HIS A 96 -1.04 -11.87 -1.22
N VAL A 97 -1.21 -10.65 -1.73
CA VAL A 97 -1.86 -10.42 -3.03
C VAL A 97 -1.01 -10.99 -4.16
N SER A 98 0.31 -10.80 -4.12
CA SER A 98 1.22 -11.39 -5.13
C SER A 98 1.18 -12.91 -5.15
N GLY A 99 1.10 -13.56 -3.98
CA GLY A 99 0.95 -15.01 -3.88
C GLY A 99 -0.35 -15.51 -4.49
N VAL A 100 -1.46 -14.81 -4.25
CA VAL A 100 -2.77 -15.12 -4.87
C VAL A 100 -2.73 -14.92 -6.38
N ALA A 101 -2.15 -13.80 -6.85
CA ALA A 101 -2.00 -13.55 -8.29
C ALA A 101 -1.15 -14.63 -8.98
N ALA A 102 -0.08 -15.09 -8.33
CA ALA A 102 0.75 -16.18 -8.82
C ALA A 102 -0.02 -17.51 -8.89
N LEU A 103 -0.84 -17.81 -7.88
CA LEU A 103 -1.71 -19.00 -7.88
C LEU A 103 -2.72 -18.96 -9.03
N ILE A 104 -3.39 -17.82 -9.23
CA ILE A 104 -4.34 -17.62 -10.34
C ILE A 104 -3.62 -17.78 -11.68
N LYS A 105 -2.41 -17.22 -11.84
CA LYS A 105 -1.61 -17.38 -13.07
C LYS A 105 -1.21 -18.83 -13.32
N ALA A 106 -0.91 -19.58 -12.27
CA ALA A 106 -0.57 -21.01 -12.38
C ALA A 106 -1.77 -21.84 -12.86
N GLN A 107 -2.98 -21.52 -12.39
CA GLN A 107 -4.21 -22.19 -12.83
C GLN A 107 -4.72 -21.70 -14.18
N ASN A 108 -4.47 -20.44 -14.53
CA ASN A 108 -4.90 -19.81 -15.78
C ASN A 108 -3.68 -19.22 -16.53
N PRO A 109 -2.82 -20.05 -17.16
CA PRO A 109 -1.56 -19.59 -17.75
C PRO A 109 -1.72 -18.59 -18.89
N THR A 110 -2.87 -18.58 -19.56
CA THR A 110 -3.18 -17.69 -20.68
C THR A 110 -3.68 -16.31 -20.24
N TRP A 111 -4.07 -16.14 -18.98
CA TRP A 111 -4.60 -14.87 -18.51
C TRP A 111 -3.55 -13.77 -18.47
N THR A 112 -3.95 -12.58 -18.89
CA THR A 112 -3.14 -11.36 -18.81
C THR A 112 -3.01 -10.90 -17.35
N PRO A 113 -2.06 -10.00 -17.03
CA PRO A 113 -2.00 -9.34 -15.73
C PRO A 113 -3.30 -8.58 -15.39
N ALA A 114 -3.94 -7.97 -16.39
CA ALA A 114 -5.20 -7.25 -16.26
C ALA A 114 -6.36 -8.18 -15.88
N ALA A 115 -6.49 -9.34 -16.55
CA ALA A 115 -7.48 -10.35 -16.22
C ALA A 115 -7.30 -10.89 -14.79
N ILE A 116 -6.06 -11.15 -14.37
CA ILE A 116 -5.76 -11.61 -12.99
C ILE A 116 -6.13 -10.54 -11.97
N LYS A 117 -5.74 -9.28 -12.22
CA LYS A 117 -6.11 -8.16 -11.36
C LYS A 117 -7.64 -8.04 -11.28
N SER A 118 -8.33 -8.12 -12.41
CA SER A 118 -9.79 -8.06 -12.46
C SER A 118 -10.45 -9.17 -11.66
N ALA A 119 -10.00 -10.42 -11.83
CA ALA A 119 -10.51 -11.57 -11.08
C ALA A 119 -10.39 -11.37 -9.57
N ILE A 120 -9.25 -10.87 -9.09
CA ILE A 120 -9.03 -10.56 -7.67
C ILE A 120 -9.98 -9.46 -7.20
N MET A 121 -10.15 -8.40 -7.98
CA MET A 121 -10.96 -7.24 -7.60
C MET A 121 -12.46 -7.57 -7.55
N ILE A 122 -13.02 -8.18 -8.59
CA ILE A 122 -14.48 -8.39 -8.68
C ILE A 122 -15.00 -9.48 -7.74
N THR A 123 -14.11 -10.35 -7.25
CA THR A 123 -14.44 -11.42 -6.30
C THR A 123 -14.11 -11.04 -4.85
N ALA A 124 -13.54 -9.85 -4.62
CA ALA A 124 -13.24 -9.36 -3.29
C ALA A 124 -14.52 -9.11 -2.48
N SER A 125 -14.44 -9.31 -1.16
CA SER A 125 -15.57 -9.11 -0.24
C SER A 125 -15.49 -7.75 0.44
N VAL A 126 -16.56 -6.97 0.38
CA VAL A 126 -16.74 -5.74 1.18
C VAL A 126 -17.30 -6.02 2.57
N LEU A 127 -17.57 -7.30 2.88
CA LEU A 127 -18.10 -7.76 4.15
C LEU A 127 -17.01 -8.37 5.03
N ASP A 128 -17.13 -8.15 6.33
CA ASP A 128 -16.31 -8.77 7.36
C ASP A 128 -16.81 -10.18 7.73
N ASN A 129 -16.19 -10.79 8.74
CA ASN A 129 -16.54 -12.13 9.23
C ASN A 129 -17.89 -12.19 9.97
N THR A 130 -18.54 -11.05 10.21
CA THR A 130 -19.90 -10.94 10.78
C THR A 130 -20.95 -10.62 9.72
N ASN A 131 -20.58 -10.68 8.43
CA ASN A 131 -21.41 -10.26 7.29
C ASN A 131 -21.86 -8.79 7.38
N GLN A 132 -21.07 -7.94 8.04
CA GLN A 132 -21.28 -6.49 8.09
C GLN A 132 -20.29 -5.77 7.18
N PRO A 133 -20.56 -4.53 6.75
CA PRO A 133 -19.60 -3.74 6.00
C PRO A 133 -18.28 -3.61 6.76
N ILE A 134 -17.16 -3.77 6.05
CA ILE A 134 -15.83 -3.55 6.62
C ILE A 134 -15.76 -2.14 7.22
N LEU A 135 -15.18 -2.01 8.42
CA LEU A 135 -15.01 -0.74 9.12
C LEU A 135 -13.58 -0.20 8.99
N THR A 136 -13.40 1.11 9.17
CA THR A 136 -12.06 1.74 9.15
C THR A 136 -11.21 1.39 10.38
N SER A 137 -11.86 1.00 11.48
CA SER A 137 -11.24 0.52 12.71
C SER A 137 -12.28 -0.30 13.51
N PRO A 138 -11.88 -0.99 14.60
CA PRO A 138 -12.81 -1.81 15.39
C PRO A 138 -14.06 -1.09 15.91
N THR A 139 -13.98 0.23 16.08
CA THR A 139 -15.10 1.10 16.48
C THR A 139 -15.35 2.20 15.46
N GLY A 140 -14.90 2.00 14.23
CA GLY A 140 -14.89 3.00 13.17
C GLY A 140 -16.18 3.04 12.37
N ASN A 141 -16.23 3.99 11.43
CA ASN A 141 -17.30 4.06 10.44
C ASN A 141 -17.09 2.99 9.36
N PRO A 142 -18.15 2.64 8.60
CA PRO A 142 -17.99 1.83 7.40
C PRO A 142 -16.90 2.39 6.48
N ALA A 143 -15.97 1.54 6.11
CA ALA A 143 -14.89 1.85 5.18
C ALA A 143 -15.45 1.95 3.75
N GLY A 144 -14.86 2.85 2.98
CA GLY A 144 -15.21 3.04 1.57
C GLY A 144 -14.19 2.41 0.63
N PRO A 145 -14.44 2.49 -0.70
CA PRO A 145 -13.48 2.05 -1.71
C PRO A 145 -12.12 2.73 -1.63
N PHE A 146 -12.06 3.97 -1.14
CA PHE A 146 -10.78 4.66 -0.88
C PHE A 146 -9.94 4.01 0.23
N SER A 147 -10.52 3.15 1.06
CA SER A 147 -9.83 2.44 2.14
C SER A 147 -9.44 1.01 1.76
N TYR A 148 -10.32 0.25 1.11
CA TYR A 148 -10.10 -1.18 0.80
C TYR A 148 -10.18 -1.55 -0.69
N GLY A 149 -10.41 -0.59 -1.58
CA GLY A 149 -10.59 -0.84 -3.01
C GLY A 149 -11.88 -1.61 -3.28
N SER A 150 -11.76 -2.73 -3.96
CA SER A 150 -12.88 -3.65 -4.19
C SER A 150 -13.25 -4.51 -2.97
N GLY A 151 -12.41 -4.52 -1.93
CA GLY A 151 -12.67 -5.26 -0.68
C GLY A 151 -11.53 -6.16 -0.26
N ARG A 152 -11.78 -7.07 0.68
CA ARG A 152 -10.83 -8.10 1.13
C ARG A 152 -10.70 -9.18 0.07
N ILE A 153 -9.46 -9.55 -0.27
CA ILE A 153 -9.18 -10.65 -1.19
C ILE A 153 -9.92 -11.95 -0.81
N ASN A 154 -10.50 -12.61 -1.81
CA ASN A 154 -11.05 -13.96 -1.69
C ASN A 154 -10.35 -14.88 -2.71
N PRO A 155 -9.25 -15.57 -2.31
CA PRO A 155 -8.46 -16.36 -3.24
C PRO A 155 -9.27 -17.48 -3.90
N VAL A 156 -10.21 -18.10 -3.19
CA VAL A 156 -11.01 -19.22 -3.70
C VAL A 156 -11.96 -18.74 -4.79
N ALA A 157 -12.67 -17.64 -4.55
CA ALA A 157 -13.57 -17.08 -5.55
C ALA A 157 -12.80 -16.52 -6.78
N ALA A 158 -11.61 -15.98 -6.57
CA ALA A 158 -10.78 -15.43 -7.66
C ALA A 158 -10.26 -16.48 -8.66
N LEU A 159 -10.32 -17.78 -8.34
CA LEU A 159 -9.96 -18.86 -9.26
C LEU A 159 -11.00 -19.07 -10.37
N ASP A 160 -12.26 -18.80 -10.07
CA ASP A 160 -13.39 -18.87 -11.02
C ASP A 160 -14.29 -17.63 -10.88
N PRO A 161 -13.85 -16.48 -11.40
CA PRO A 161 -14.56 -15.21 -11.27
C PRO A 161 -15.78 -15.10 -12.20
N GLY A 162 -15.99 -16.08 -13.09
CA GLY A 162 -17.01 -16.08 -14.14
C GLY A 162 -16.72 -15.12 -15.31
N LEU A 163 -16.44 -13.85 -15.01
CA LEU A 163 -16.10 -12.80 -15.99
C LEU A 163 -14.82 -12.07 -15.56
N VAL A 164 -14.13 -11.45 -16.52
CA VAL A 164 -12.97 -10.59 -16.25
C VAL A 164 -13.01 -9.35 -17.14
N TYR A 165 -12.55 -8.23 -16.61
CA TYR A 165 -12.30 -6.99 -17.34
C TYR A 165 -10.82 -6.98 -17.77
N ASP A 166 -10.58 -7.41 -19.00
CA ASP A 166 -9.23 -7.48 -19.57
C ASP A 166 -8.90 -6.18 -20.33
N HIS A 167 -7.61 -5.88 -20.43
CA HIS A 167 -7.06 -4.81 -21.26
C HIS A 167 -5.62 -5.15 -21.63
N ASP A 168 -5.18 -4.67 -22.79
CA ASP A 168 -3.83 -4.89 -23.28
C ASP A 168 -2.90 -3.68 -23.06
N VAL A 169 -1.66 -3.80 -23.52
CA VAL A 169 -0.68 -2.71 -23.42
C VAL A 169 -1.09 -1.52 -24.29
N ASN A 170 -1.74 -1.74 -25.43
CA ASN A 170 -2.19 -0.66 -26.31
C ASN A 170 -3.29 0.17 -25.64
N ASP A 171 -4.20 -0.46 -24.90
CA ASP A 171 -5.24 0.23 -24.11
C ASP A 171 -4.60 1.16 -23.07
N VAL A 172 -3.58 0.68 -22.36
CA VAL A 172 -2.82 1.49 -21.39
C VAL A 172 -2.10 2.64 -22.08
N MET A 173 -1.45 2.38 -23.23
CA MET A 173 -0.77 3.43 -23.99
C MET A 173 -1.75 4.46 -24.54
N ASN A 174 -2.91 4.05 -25.03
CA ASN A 174 -3.97 4.94 -25.49
C ASN A 174 -4.48 5.83 -24.35
N PHE A 175 -4.66 5.27 -23.15
CA PHE A 175 -5.01 6.03 -21.95
C PHE A 175 -3.92 7.04 -21.55
N LEU A 176 -2.64 6.65 -21.60
CA LEU A 176 -1.54 7.56 -21.27
C LEU A 176 -1.38 8.69 -22.31
N CYS A 177 -1.67 8.39 -23.58
CA CYS A 177 -1.59 9.32 -24.71
C CYS A 177 -2.87 10.14 -24.93
N SER A 178 -3.92 9.97 -24.14
CA SER A 178 -5.18 10.71 -24.29
C SER A 178 -5.13 12.15 -23.73
N ASN A 179 -3.95 12.76 -23.68
CA ASN A 179 -3.71 14.12 -23.19
C ASN A 179 -3.41 15.08 -24.34
#